data_AF-B1IJY0-F1
#
_entry.id   AF-B1IJY0-F1
#
_cell.length_a   1.000
_cell.length_b   1.000
_cell.length_c   1.000
_cell.angle_alpha   90.00
_cell.angle_beta   90.00
_cell.angle_gamma   90.00
#
_symmetry.space_group_name_H-M   'P 1'
#
loop_
_entity.id
_entity.type
_entity.pdbx_description
1 polymer ?
#
loop_
_entity_poly.entity_id
_entity_poly.type
_entity_poly.pdbx_seq_one_letter_code
_entity_poly.pdbx_strand_id
1 'polypeptide(L)'
;MFKLSYSTNGLTELSFEKAVFEVEKAGFQGIELSFQKNEFNPFTFNEFDIKRIKNILENSNIKPVCISTATTFFLSDIAHEPSLLSLDYSRRKQRIDLIKKGIEIAKQIDIPIVSFQSGYLREEHIKNPLTNPRELLVSGIKECLESIEDVILVIEPEPGMYIETLEDAVNLIKEVDSDNFRLHVDICHAYCTEKDYINSILKYISYTEYMHLADIKEGYNLKFVALNLEDFNNFKFDFNFASYLIYVNDYKGFIFISENNYYCFYHDEFQDRKDKFLENLYRLNEVYKNIVSVSMENLINLNTEPNLDIEIKAYLDSISKINCDILNSSIPILKYLRNEKVNYFDKIISKPICNTINGKVHYHEIPGNGQIDFRSVFYVLKNNYNKYITVELYNHSSVWEKVLYQSKEYLLSCIK
;
A
#
# COMPACT_ATOMS: atom_id res chain seq x y z
N MET A 1 7.69 16.28 22.46
CA MET A 1 6.79 16.65 21.35
C MET A 1 7.48 16.23 20.06
N PHE A 2 6.78 15.47 19.22
CA PHE A 2 7.31 14.99 17.95
C PHE A 2 7.58 16.15 16.98
N LYS A 3 8.36 15.86 15.94
CA LYS A 3 8.69 16.78 14.84
C LYS A 3 8.06 16.29 13.54
N LEU A 4 7.82 17.21 12.61
CA LEU A 4 7.32 16.86 11.28
C LEU A 4 8.46 16.69 10.28
N SER A 5 8.33 15.66 9.44
CA SER A 5 9.17 15.41 8.28
C SER A 5 8.33 15.24 7.01
N TYR A 6 8.98 15.24 5.84
CA TYR A 6 8.33 15.00 4.55
C TYR A 6 9.12 13.98 3.74
N SER A 7 8.43 13.11 3.00
CA SER A 7 9.06 12.09 2.16
C SER A 7 9.38 12.61 0.77
N THR A 8 10.60 12.33 0.27
CA THR A 8 10.95 12.59 -1.13
C THR A 8 10.16 11.74 -2.12
N ASN A 9 9.42 10.70 -1.67
CA ASN A 9 8.49 9.95 -2.52
C ASN A 9 7.38 10.85 -3.10
N GLY A 10 7.01 11.93 -2.40
CA GLY A 10 6.07 12.95 -2.88
C GLY A 10 6.71 14.07 -3.72
N LEU A 11 8.00 13.98 -4.06
CA LEU A 11 8.78 15.05 -4.72
C LEU A 11 9.58 14.54 -5.92
N THR A 12 9.09 13.50 -6.61
CA THR A 12 9.81 12.81 -7.70
C THR A 12 10.16 13.69 -8.90
N GLU A 13 9.48 14.83 -9.07
CA GLU A 13 9.70 15.80 -10.14
C GLU A 13 10.84 16.80 -9.83
N LEU A 14 11.37 16.79 -8.61
CA LEU A 14 12.41 17.72 -8.17
C LEU A 14 13.77 17.02 -8.11
N SER A 15 14.84 17.79 -8.37
CA SER A 15 16.17 17.35 -7.99
C SER A 15 16.29 17.20 -6.48
N PHE A 16 17.19 16.34 -6.00
CA PHE A 16 17.38 16.09 -4.58
C PHE A 16 17.64 17.38 -3.79
N GLU A 17 18.52 18.25 -4.30
CA GLU A 17 18.85 19.54 -3.68
C GLU A 17 17.63 20.45 -3.57
N LYS A 18 16.82 20.50 -4.63
CA LYS A 18 15.60 21.31 -4.66
C LYS A 18 14.55 20.76 -3.70
N ALA A 19 14.40 19.44 -3.62
CA ALA A 19 13.51 18.79 -2.67
C ALA A 19 13.89 19.12 -1.21
N VAL A 20 15.17 18.98 -0.85
CA VAL A 20 15.69 19.37 0.48
C VAL A 20 15.37 20.83 0.78
N PHE A 21 15.70 21.73 -0.15
CA PHE A 21 15.46 23.17 0.01
C PHE A 21 13.97 23.51 0.19
N GLU A 22 13.07 22.95 -0.62
CA GLU A 22 11.64 23.29 -0.54
C GLU A 22 10.98 22.70 0.70
N VAL A 23 11.40 21.51 1.16
CA VAL A 23 10.91 20.93 2.42
C VAL A 23 11.38 21.75 3.62
N GLU A 24 12.65 22.19 3.62
CA GLU A 24 13.19 23.08 4.65
C GLU A 24 12.50 24.46 4.63
N LYS A 25 12.26 25.02 3.44
CA LYS A 25 11.56 26.31 3.26
C LYS A 25 10.10 26.24 3.69
N ALA A 26 9.41 25.12 3.45
CA ALA A 26 8.11 24.84 4.03
C ALA A 26 8.19 24.71 5.56
N GLY A 27 9.39 24.47 6.10
CA GLY A 27 9.74 24.46 7.52
C GLY A 27 9.50 23.12 8.21
N PHE A 28 9.50 22.02 7.46
CA PHE A 28 9.63 20.70 8.06
C PHE A 28 11.03 20.58 8.70
N GLN A 29 11.12 19.77 9.75
CA GLN A 29 12.35 19.64 10.55
C GLN A 29 13.13 18.36 10.18
N GLY A 30 12.53 17.49 9.38
CA GLY A 30 13.17 16.29 8.89
C GLY A 30 12.74 15.95 7.47
N ILE A 31 13.51 15.06 6.84
CA ILE A 31 13.24 14.58 5.48
C ILE A 31 13.50 13.07 5.43
N GLU A 32 12.56 12.33 4.85
CA GLU A 32 12.79 10.94 4.48
C GLU A 32 13.31 10.87 3.05
N LEU A 33 14.32 10.02 2.85
CA LEU A 33 14.88 9.75 1.53
C LEU A 33 14.31 8.43 1.01
N SER A 34 13.33 8.51 0.11
CA SER A 34 12.86 7.34 -0.63
C SER A 34 13.83 7.02 -1.76
N PHE A 35 14.17 5.73 -1.92
CA PHE A 35 14.85 5.28 -3.14
C PHE A 35 13.99 5.60 -4.37
N GLN A 36 14.58 6.27 -5.35
CA GLN A 36 13.89 6.78 -6.54
C GLN A 36 14.78 6.67 -7.77
N LYS A 37 14.20 6.32 -8.92
CA LYS A 37 14.95 6.06 -10.17
C LYS A 37 15.82 7.24 -10.60
N ASN A 38 15.31 8.47 -10.41
CA ASN A 38 15.95 9.69 -10.89
C ASN A 38 16.92 10.31 -9.87
N GLU A 39 16.51 10.47 -8.60
CA GLU A 39 17.20 11.37 -7.65
C GLU A 39 17.68 10.71 -6.35
N PHE A 40 17.58 9.38 -6.22
CA PHE A 40 18.18 8.63 -5.11
C PHE A 40 18.23 7.12 -5.44
N ASN A 41 18.90 6.78 -6.55
CA ASN A 41 18.89 5.43 -7.11
C ASN A 41 20.00 4.56 -6.50
N PRO A 42 19.67 3.48 -5.77
CA PRO A 42 20.65 2.68 -5.04
C PRO A 42 21.61 1.88 -5.93
N PHE A 43 21.28 1.68 -7.22
CA PHE A 43 22.09 0.90 -8.17
C PHE A 43 23.10 1.73 -8.95
N THR A 44 22.83 3.03 -9.12
CA THR A 44 23.76 3.97 -9.78
C THR A 44 24.56 4.79 -8.77
N PHE A 45 24.23 4.66 -7.49
CA PHE A 45 24.84 5.36 -6.37
C PHE A 45 26.35 5.05 -6.28
N ASN A 46 27.17 6.08 -6.38
CA ASN A 46 28.62 6.00 -6.18
C ASN A 46 29.08 6.97 -5.08
N GLU A 47 30.36 6.92 -4.72
CA GLU A 47 30.92 7.76 -3.65
C GLU A 47 30.76 9.27 -3.89
N PHE A 48 30.71 9.73 -5.14
CA PHE A 48 30.50 11.13 -5.47
C PHE A 48 29.06 11.54 -5.12
N ASP A 49 28.07 10.71 -5.44
CA ASP A 49 26.67 10.96 -5.10
C ASP A 49 26.45 11.00 -3.58
N ILE A 50 27.08 10.07 -2.86
CA ILE A 50 27.04 10.02 -1.39
C ILE A 50 27.60 11.32 -0.80
N LYS A 51 28.78 11.76 -1.25
CA LYS A 51 29.40 13.02 -0.80
C LYS A 51 28.54 14.23 -1.14
N ARG A 52 27.95 14.26 -2.34
CA ARG A 52 27.05 15.34 -2.77
C ARG A 52 25.84 15.45 -1.84
N ILE A 53 25.16 14.32 -1.61
CA ILE A 53 23.96 14.27 -0.77
C ILE A 53 24.28 14.61 0.69
N LYS A 54 25.38 14.05 1.22
CA LYS A 54 25.85 14.37 2.57
C LYS A 54 26.11 15.87 2.72
N ASN A 55 26.82 16.48 1.76
CA ASN A 55 27.08 17.92 1.78
C ASN A 55 25.80 18.76 1.68
N ILE A 56 24.82 18.36 0.87
CA ILE A 56 23.51 19.05 0.80
C ILE A 56 22.81 19.00 2.17
N LEU A 57 22.78 17.84 2.82
CA LEU A 57 22.12 17.65 4.11
C LEU A 57 22.87 18.36 5.25
N GLU A 58 24.21 18.37 5.24
CA GLU A 58 25.04 19.07 6.23
C GLU A 58 24.91 20.60 6.14
N ASN A 59 24.66 21.14 4.94
CA ASN A 59 24.44 22.57 4.72
C ASN A 59 22.97 23.01 4.91
N SER A 60 22.07 22.09 5.19
CA SER A 60 20.65 22.36 5.48
C SER A 60 20.37 22.25 6.99
N ASN A 61 19.34 22.94 7.48
CA ASN A 61 18.87 22.75 8.86
C ASN A 61 17.93 21.55 9.01
N ILE A 62 17.59 20.87 7.91
CA ILE A 62 16.73 19.69 7.94
C ILE A 62 17.51 18.44 8.33
N LYS A 63 16.88 17.53 9.08
CA LYS A 63 17.51 16.26 9.46
C LYS A 63 17.05 15.13 8.56
N PRO A 64 17.96 14.33 7.96
CA PRO A 64 17.54 13.09 7.32
C PRO A 64 17.07 12.10 8.40
N VAL A 65 15.87 11.56 8.27
CA VAL A 65 15.24 10.76 9.35
C VAL A 65 15.16 9.27 9.05
N CYS A 66 15.03 8.90 7.77
CA CYS A 66 14.80 7.54 7.32
C CYS A 66 15.22 7.40 5.86
N ILE A 67 15.73 6.22 5.48
CA ILE A 67 15.75 5.75 4.10
C ILE A 67 14.59 4.77 3.89
N SER A 68 13.69 5.07 2.96
CA SER A 68 12.65 4.14 2.57
C SER A 68 13.12 3.26 1.41
N THR A 69 13.15 1.94 1.62
CA THR A 69 13.50 0.93 0.60
C THR A 69 12.25 0.33 -0.06
N ALA A 70 11.08 0.89 0.25
CA ALA A 70 9.73 0.54 -0.20
C ALA A 70 9.47 0.79 -1.69
N THR A 71 10.38 0.38 -2.56
CA THR A 71 10.34 0.74 -3.96
C THR A 71 9.59 -0.31 -4.78
N THR A 72 8.76 0.16 -5.71
CA THR A 72 8.00 -0.69 -6.64
C THR A 72 8.61 -0.78 -8.04
N PHE A 73 9.76 -0.14 -8.30
CA PHE A 73 10.21 0.10 -9.68
C PHE A 73 11.61 -0.44 -10.03
N PHE A 74 12.36 -0.98 -9.06
CA PHE A 74 13.75 -1.38 -9.30
C PHE A 74 13.93 -2.86 -9.64
N LEU A 75 13.20 -3.74 -8.93
CA LEU A 75 13.44 -5.17 -8.98
C LEU A 75 12.42 -5.92 -9.86
N SER A 76 11.25 -5.34 -10.08
CA SER A 76 10.18 -5.89 -10.91
C SER A 76 9.20 -4.79 -11.33
N ASP A 77 8.38 -5.07 -12.33
CA ASP A 77 7.19 -4.27 -12.67
C ASP A 77 5.99 -4.60 -11.77
N ILE A 78 6.07 -5.71 -11.02
CA ILE A 78 5.07 -6.07 -10.01
C ILE A 78 5.40 -5.33 -8.71
N ALA A 79 4.46 -4.54 -8.21
CA ALA A 79 4.63 -3.75 -7.00
C ALA A 79 5.07 -4.62 -5.81
N HIS A 80 6.08 -4.13 -5.09
CA HIS A 80 6.69 -4.76 -3.93
C HIS A 80 7.35 -6.14 -4.16
N GLU A 81 7.42 -6.63 -5.41
CA GLU A 81 8.08 -7.88 -5.75
C GLU A 81 9.47 -7.66 -6.39
N PRO A 82 10.42 -8.59 -6.17
CA PRO A 82 10.37 -9.63 -5.17
C PRO A 82 10.41 -9.06 -3.75
N SER A 83 9.88 -9.82 -2.80
CA SER A 83 9.82 -9.48 -1.37
C SER A 83 10.66 -10.45 -0.54
N LEU A 84 10.72 -10.26 0.78
CA LEU A 84 11.35 -11.23 1.68
C LEU A 84 10.57 -12.56 1.77
N LEU A 85 9.34 -12.59 1.26
CA LEU A 85 8.50 -13.80 1.21
C LEU A 85 8.76 -14.64 -0.04
N SER A 86 9.40 -14.09 -1.08
CA SER A 86 9.57 -14.76 -2.36
C SER A 86 10.15 -16.17 -2.19
N LEU A 87 9.45 -17.17 -2.75
CA LEU A 87 9.85 -18.58 -2.65
C LEU A 87 11.15 -18.86 -3.41
N ASP A 88 11.36 -18.15 -4.53
CA ASP A 88 12.62 -18.17 -5.27
C ASP A 88 13.72 -17.48 -4.46
N TYR A 89 14.75 -18.25 -4.12
CA TYR A 89 15.88 -17.77 -3.32
C TYR A 89 16.62 -16.59 -3.96
N SER A 90 16.85 -16.63 -5.27
CA SER A 90 17.59 -15.58 -5.99
C SER A 90 16.81 -14.26 -5.97
N ARG A 91 15.49 -14.33 -6.17
CA ARG A 91 14.59 -13.18 -6.09
C ARG A 91 14.50 -12.61 -4.66
N ARG A 92 14.37 -13.48 -3.66
CA ARG A 92 14.40 -13.07 -2.25
C ARG A 92 15.71 -12.38 -1.89
N LYS A 93 16.83 -12.92 -2.37
CA LYS A 93 18.18 -12.35 -2.17
C LYS A 93 18.31 -10.94 -2.75
N GLN A 94 17.72 -10.67 -3.92
CA GLN A 94 17.68 -9.31 -4.49
C GLN A 94 17.01 -8.29 -3.55
N ARG A 95 15.92 -8.66 -2.88
CA ARG A 95 15.27 -7.79 -1.90
C ARG A 95 16.12 -7.57 -0.66
N ILE A 96 16.74 -8.64 -0.13
CA ILE A 96 17.68 -8.55 1.01
C ILE A 96 18.82 -7.60 0.66
N ASP A 97 19.41 -7.73 -0.52
CA ASP A 97 20.54 -6.90 -0.96
C ASP A 97 20.13 -5.43 -1.13
N LEU A 98 18.91 -5.15 -1.60
CA LEU A 98 18.37 -3.78 -1.66
C LEU A 98 18.21 -3.17 -0.25
N ILE A 99 17.70 -3.93 0.72
CA ILE A 99 17.57 -3.47 2.11
C ILE A 99 18.96 -3.23 2.72
N LYS A 100 19.89 -4.18 2.55
CA LYS A 100 21.29 -4.03 2.98
C LYS A 100 21.96 -2.83 2.34
N LYS A 101 21.65 -2.52 1.07
CA LYS A 101 22.14 -1.30 0.42
C LYS A 101 21.60 -0.03 1.07
N GLY A 102 20.32 -0.04 1.47
CA GLY A 102 19.73 1.02 2.31
C GLY A 102 20.49 1.22 3.61
N ILE A 103 20.79 0.14 4.33
CA ILE A 103 21.58 0.17 5.57
C ILE A 103 23.00 0.73 5.33
N GLU A 104 23.67 0.29 4.28
CA GLU A 104 25.01 0.77 3.91
C GLU A 104 25.01 2.28 3.64
N ILE A 105 24.06 2.77 2.84
CA ILE A 105 23.93 4.20 2.52
C ILE A 105 23.55 5.01 3.77
N ALA A 106 22.65 4.48 4.60
CA ALA A 106 22.24 5.12 5.84
C ALA A 106 23.44 5.39 6.75
N LYS A 107 24.35 4.42 6.91
CA LYS A 107 25.59 4.60 7.68
C LYS A 107 26.50 5.68 7.10
N GLN A 108 26.64 5.77 5.78
CA GLN A 108 27.54 6.73 5.16
C GLN A 108 27.06 8.18 5.26
N ILE A 109 25.73 8.37 5.34
CA ILE A 109 25.05 9.67 5.38
C ILE A 109 24.50 9.98 6.79
N ASP A 110 24.82 9.14 7.78
CA ASP A 110 24.41 9.31 9.19
C ASP A 110 22.87 9.36 9.38
N ILE A 111 22.15 8.49 8.65
CA ILE A 111 20.69 8.33 8.74
C ILE A 111 20.36 7.16 9.69
N PRO A 112 19.51 7.37 10.70
CA PRO A 112 19.34 6.38 11.77
C PRO A 112 18.42 5.20 11.43
N ILE A 113 17.56 5.33 10.41
CA ILE A 113 16.44 4.39 10.18
C ILE A 113 16.42 3.95 8.71
N VAL A 114 16.13 2.67 8.50
CA VAL A 114 15.79 2.09 7.19
C VAL A 114 14.44 1.41 7.27
N SER A 115 13.52 1.78 6.38
CA SER A 115 12.16 1.21 6.33
C SER A 115 12.00 0.20 5.18
N PHE A 116 11.23 -0.85 5.43
CA PHE A 116 10.81 -1.83 4.42
C PHE A 116 9.44 -2.44 4.76
N GLN A 117 8.83 -3.10 3.78
CA GLN A 117 7.59 -3.88 3.96
C GLN A 117 7.80 -5.39 3.78
N SER A 118 6.84 -6.16 4.30
CA SER A 118 6.84 -7.62 4.20
C SER A 118 6.61 -8.17 2.80
N GLY A 119 5.82 -7.47 1.97
CA GLY A 119 5.32 -7.98 0.69
C GLY A 119 4.02 -8.78 0.84
N TYR A 120 3.55 -9.35 -0.27
CA TYR A 120 2.24 -9.99 -0.36
C TYR A 120 2.37 -11.51 -0.39
N LEU A 121 1.37 -12.21 0.15
CA LEU A 121 1.16 -13.59 -0.26
C LEU A 121 0.63 -13.58 -1.70
N ARG A 122 1.18 -14.47 -2.52
CA ARG A 122 0.83 -14.62 -3.93
C ARG A 122 0.40 -16.06 -4.21
N GLU A 123 -0.14 -16.31 -5.40
CA GLU A 123 -0.68 -17.63 -5.78
C GLU A 123 0.33 -18.76 -5.60
N GLU A 124 1.62 -18.52 -5.87
CA GLU A 124 2.69 -19.49 -5.68
C GLU A 124 2.86 -19.92 -4.21
N HIS A 125 2.56 -19.05 -3.25
CA HIS A 125 2.58 -19.39 -1.82
C HIS A 125 1.43 -20.34 -1.48
N ILE A 126 0.26 -20.13 -2.08
CA ILE A 126 -0.90 -21.02 -1.92
C ILE A 126 -0.63 -22.39 -2.55
N LYS A 127 0.04 -22.42 -3.71
CA LYS A 127 0.43 -23.67 -4.40
C LYS A 127 1.55 -24.44 -3.69
N ASN A 128 2.31 -23.79 -2.81
CA ASN A 128 3.43 -24.39 -2.08
C ASN A 128 3.27 -24.26 -0.55
N PRO A 129 2.22 -24.86 0.04
CA PRO A 129 1.87 -24.67 1.45
C PRO A 129 2.89 -25.25 2.44
N LEU A 130 3.83 -26.08 1.97
CA LEU A 130 4.90 -26.65 2.79
C LEU A 130 5.98 -25.62 3.15
N THR A 131 6.12 -24.55 2.37
CA THR A 131 7.07 -23.48 2.66
C THR A 131 6.38 -22.43 3.51
N ASN A 132 6.87 -22.23 4.74
CA ASN A 132 6.31 -21.24 5.66
C ASN A 132 6.80 -19.82 5.31
N PRO A 133 5.93 -18.90 4.83
CA PRO A 133 6.33 -17.54 4.50
C PRO A 133 6.89 -16.77 5.71
N ARG A 134 6.45 -17.11 6.93
CA ARG A 134 6.95 -16.51 8.16
C ARG A 134 8.43 -16.79 8.38
N GLU A 135 8.85 -18.03 8.17
CA GLU A 135 10.26 -18.45 8.31
C GLU A 135 11.13 -17.74 7.27
N LEU A 136 10.64 -17.59 6.04
CA LEU A 136 11.33 -16.84 5.00
C LEU A 136 11.51 -15.37 5.41
N LEU A 137 10.45 -14.72 5.88
CA LEU A 137 10.50 -13.34 6.35
C LEU A 137 11.47 -13.16 7.52
N VAL A 138 11.37 -14.00 8.55
CA VAL A 138 12.26 -13.95 9.73
C VAL A 138 13.71 -14.18 9.33
N SER A 139 13.99 -15.16 8.48
CA SER A 139 15.35 -15.45 8.01
C SER A 139 15.94 -14.29 7.21
N GLY A 140 15.16 -13.69 6.29
CA GLY A 140 15.58 -12.52 5.52
C GLY A 140 15.84 -11.29 6.39
N ILE A 141 15.00 -11.04 7.40
CA ILE A 141 15.21 -9.95 8.36
C ILE A 141 16.49 -10.18 9.17
N LYS A 142 16.70 -11.39 9.69
CA LYS A 142 17.93 -11.73 10.43
C LYS A 142 19.16 -11.54 9.58
N GLU A 143 19.12 -11.94 8.30
CA GLU A 143 20.20 -11.70 7.35
C GLU A 143 20.48 -10.18 7.17
N CYS A 144 19.44 -9.34 7.06
CA CYS A 144 19.60 -7.88 7.01
C CYS A 144 20.25 -7.30 8.28
N LEU A 145 19.98 -7.91 9.44
CA LEU A 145 20.47 -7.45 10.75
C LEU A 145 21.94 -7.81 11.04
N GLU A 146 22.54 -8.77 10.33
CA GLU A 146 23.91 -9.27 10.59
C GLU A 146 25.01 -8.19 10.60
N SER A 147 24.77 -7.05 9.94
CA SER A 147 25.75 -5.95 9.85
C SER A 147 25.10 -4.58 10.03
N ILE A 148 24.04 -4.47 10.82
CA ILE A 148 23.25 -3.25 10.89
C ILE A 148 23.87 -2.14 11.77
N GLU A 149 24.73 -2.51 12.73
CA GLU A 149 25.33 -1.58 13.72
C GLU A 149 24.29 -0.66 14.36
N ASP A 150 24.42 0.66 14.21
CA ASP A 150 23.59 1.67 14.89
C ASP A 150 22.30 2.02 14.11
N VAL A 151 22.11 1.46 12.91
CA VAL A 151 20.89 1.67 12.13
C VAL A 151 19.75 0.84 12.74
N ILE A 152 18.53 1.41 12.75
CA ILE A 152 17.33 0.68 13.13
C ILE A 152 16.56 0.33 11.85
N LEU A 153 16.34 -0.98 11.66
CA LEU A 153 15.46 -1.46 10.62
C LEU A 153 14.03 -1.42 11.13
N VAL A 154 13.11 -0.86 10.35
CA VAL A 154 11.70 -0.79 10.71
C VAL A 154 10.85 -1.49 9.66
N ILE A 155 9.87 -2.27 10.12
CA ILE A 155 8.87 -2.88 9.25
C ILE A 155 7.56 -2.10 9.33
N GLU A 156 7.00 -1.84 8.17
CA GLU A 156 5.70 -1.18 8.01
C GLU A 156 4.61 -2.21 7.69
N PRO A 157 3.54 -2.28 8.52
CA PRO A 157 2.31 -2.96 8.15
C PRO A 157 1.56 -2.20 7.06
N GLU A 158 1.05 -2.92 6.06
CA GLU A 158 0.36 -2.32 4.91
C GLU A 158 -0.86 -3.16 4.49
N PRO A 159 -1.98 -2.54 4.06
CA PRO A 159 -3.19 -3.28 3.65
C PRO A 159 -2.91 -4.39 2.63
N GLY A 160 -3.39 -5.60 2.93
CA GLY A 160 -3.22 -6.79 2.08
C GLY A 160 -1.86 -7.48 2.12
N MET A 161 -0.83 -6.87 2.70
CA MET A 161 0.48 -7.51 2.86
C MET A 161 0.46 -8.64 3.91
N TYR A 162 1.53 -9.43 3.98
CA TYR A 162 1.62 -10.52 4.96
C TYR A 162 1.67 -10.03 6.41
N ILE A 163 2.28 -8.86 6.61
CA ILE A 163 2.21 -8.09 7.85
C ILE A 163 1.27 -6.92 7.57
N GLU A 164 0.02 -7.04 8.00
CA GLU A 164 -1.07 -6.10 7.66
C GLU A 164 -1.46 -5.21 8.85
N THR A 165 -1.44 -5.76 10.07
CA THR A 165 -1.79 -5.03 11.29
C THR A 165 -0.57 -4.67 12.14
N LEU A 166 -0.73 -3.71 13.05
CA LEU A 166 0.28 -3.37 14.05
C LEU A 166 0.59 -4.57 14.98
N GLU A 167 -0.42 -5.40 15.25
CA GLU A 167 -0.25 -6.63 16.04
C GLU A 167 0.64 -7.65 15.31
N ASP A 168 0.45 -7.84 14.00
CA ASP A 168 1.28 -8.74 13.19
C ASP A 168 2.75 -8.34 13.22
N ALA A 169 3.03 -7.04 13.08
CA ALA A 169 4.39 -6.51 13.13
C ALA A 169 5.00 -6.65 14.52
N VAL A 170 4.27 -6.33 15.59
CA VAL A 170 4.80 -6.47 16.96
C VAL A 170 5.07 -7.94 17.31
N ASN A 171 4.23 -8.87 16.84
CA ASN A 171 4.50 -10.30 16.99
C ASN A 171 5.77 -10.71 16.22
N LEU A 172 6.00 -10.16 15.03
CA LEU A 172 7.23 -10.38 14.25
C LEU A 172 8.47 -9.80 14.94
N ILE A 173 8.37 -8.58 15.47
CA ILE A 173 9.47 -7.92 16.18
C ILE A 173 9.90 -8.77 17.38
N LYS A 174 8.93 -9.27 18.17
CA LYS A 174 9.21 -10.16 19.31
C LYS A 174 9.84 -11.49 18.89
N GLU A 175 9.48 -12.02 17.73
CA GLU A 175 10.01 -13.29 17.22
C GLU A 175 11.43 -13.15 16.65
N VAL A 176 11.72 -12.03 16.00
CA VAL A 176 13.07 -11.70 15.52
C VAL A 176 14.01 -11.42 16.70
N ASP A 177 13.49 -10.79 17.77
CA ASP A 177 14.16 -10.54 19.05
C ASP A 177 15.49 -9.78 18.89
N SER A 178 15.40 -8.56 18.35
CA SER A 178 16.56 -7.66 18.14
C SER A 178 16.21 -6.22 18.49
N ASP A 179 17.10 -5.53 19.20
CA ASP A 179 16.94 -4.12 19.56
C ASP A 179 16.94 -3.18 18.33
N ASN A 180 17.61 -3.59 17.25
CA ASN A 180 17.71 -2.88 15.97
C ASN A 180 16.54 -3.14 15.03
N PHE A 181 15.50 -3.89 15.46
CA PHE A 181 14.32 -4.13 14.65
C PHE A 181 13.05 -3.61 15.35
N ARG A 182 12.40 -2.63 14.74
CA ARG A 182 11.31 -1.86 15.37
C ARG A 182 10.12 -1.67 14.43
N LEU A 183 9.08 -1.03 14.94
CA LEU A 183 7.84 -0.80 14.20
C LEU A 183 7.89 0.54 13.45
N HIS A 184 7.53 0.50 12.17
CA HIS A 184 7.09 1.67 11.40
C HIS A 184 5.56 1.70 11.43
N VAL A 185 4.98 2.76 12.01
CA VAL A 185 3.53 2.98 11.99
C VAL A 185 3.17 3.97 10.90
N ASP A 186 2.51 3.52 9.85
CA ASP A 186 1.75 4.43 8.99
C ASP A 186 0.33 4.62 9.57
N ILE A 187 -0.04 5.87 9.84
CA ILE A 187 -1.34 6.22 10.46
C ILE A 187 -2.51 5.94 9.50
N CYS A 188 -2.32 6.10 8.18
CA CYS A 188 -3.33 5.74 7.17
C CYS A 188 -3.55 4.23 7.10
N HIS A 189 -2.46 3.46 7.10
CA HIS A 189 -2.54 2.01 7.06
C HIS A 189 -3.22 1.49 8.32
N ALA A 190 -2.83 1.99 9.50
CA ALA A 190 -3.52 1.66 10.75
C ALA A 190 -5.01 2.02 10.68
N TYR A 191 -5.38 3.17 10.11
CA TYR A 191 -6.78 3.51 9.89
C TYR A 191 -7.49 2.59 8.88
N CYS A 192 -6.78 1.85 8.01
CA CYS A 192 -7.36 0.87 7.08
C CYS A 192 -7.40 -0.57 7.65
N THR A 193 -6.50 -0.90 8.57
CA THR A 193 -6.27 -2.29 9.01
C THR A 193 -6.71 -2.52 10.45
N GLU A 194 -6.76 -1.48 11.28
CA GLU A 194 -7.17 -1.56 12.68
C GLU A 194 -8.65 -1.22 12.85
N LYS A 195 -9.33 -1.95 13.74
CA LYS A 195 -10.72 -1.61 14.14
C LYS A 195 -10.78 -0.32 14.95
N ASP A 196 -9.79 -0.11 15.81
CA ASP A 196 -9.62 1.08 16.63
C ASP A 196 -8.17 1.53 16.53
N TYR A 197 -7.86 2.21 15.43
CA TYR A 197 -6.51 2.62 15.07
C TYR A 197 -5.85 3.51 16.14
N ILE A 198 -6.61 4.37 16.83
CA ILE A 198 -6.07 5.23 17.89
C ILE A 198 -5.59 4.38 19.08
N ASN A 199 -6.43 3.45 19.55
CA ASN A 199 -6.05 2.57 20.64
C ASN A 199 -4.96 1.57 20.23
N SER A 200 -4.96 1.09 18.98
CA SER A 200 -3.89 0.23 18.46
C SER A 200 -2.54 0.97 18.41
N ILE A 201 -2.52 2.23 17.93
CA ILE A 201 -1.32 3.08 17.94
C ILE A 201 -0.82 3.27 19.38
N LEU A 202 -1.71 3.62 20.31
CA LEU A 202 -1.34 3.80 21.72
C LEU A 202 -0.81 2.50 22.35
N LYS A 203 -1.44 1.35 22.07
CA LYS A 203 -1.04 0.03 22.57
C LYS A 203 0.38 -0.34 22.14
N TYR A 204 0.75 0.00 20.90
CA TYR A 204 2.02 -0.42 20.30
C TYR A 204 3.09 0.67 20.21
N ILE A 205 2.82 1.87 20.75
CA ILE A 205 3.71 3.03 20.64
C ILE A 205 5.14 2.78 21.16
N SER A 206 5.29 1.92 22.16
CA SER A 206 6.61 1.55 22.72
C SER A 206 7.51 0.76 21.75
N TYR A 207 6.93 0.17 20.70
CA TYR A 207 7.67 -0.50 19.63
C TYR A 207 7.98 0.46 18.47
N THR A 208 7.34 1.63 18.41
CA THR A 208 7.41 2.53 17.26
C THR A 208 8.69 3.35 17.24
N GLU A 209 9.47 3.20 16.17
CA GLU A 209 10.66 4.02 15.90
C GLU A 209 10.38 5.11 14.87
N TYR A 210 9.43 4.85 13.97
CA TYR A 210 9.17 5.71 12.83
C TYR A 210 7.68 5.78 12.51
N MET A 211 7.24 6.91 11.97
CA MET A 211 5.83 7.10 11.61
C MET A 211 5.67 7.81 10.27
N HIS A 212 4.74 7.30 9.47
CA HIS A 212 4.19 7.99 8.31
C HIS A 212 2.78 8.49 8.61
N LEU A 213 2.37 9.50 7.83
CA LEU A 213 0.98 9.90 7.70
C LEU A 213 0.68 10.43 6.30
N ALA A 214 -0.56 10.24 5.92
CA ALA A 214 -1.33 11.02 4.98
C ALA A 214 -2.76 11.14 5.54
N ASP A 215 -3.69 11.75 4.82
CA ASP A 215 -5.12 11.57 5.08
C ASP A 215 -5.70 10.53 4.13
N ILE A 216 -6.92 10.06 4.39
CA ILE A 216 -7.66 9.18 3.48
C ILE A 216 -9.16 9.46 3.48
N LYS A 217 -9.81 9.21 2.35
CA LYS A 217 -11.26 9.42 2.16
C LYS A 217 -12.07 8.15 2.44
N GLU A 218 -13.39 8.29 2.46
CA GLU A 218 -14.30 7.15 2.49
C GLU A 218 -14.19 6.31 1.22
N GLY A 219 -14.28 5.00 1.43
CA GLY A 219 -14.17 4.02 0.36
C GLY A 219 -15.41 3.19 0.20
N TYR A 220 -15.37 2.40 -0.87
CA TYR A 220 -16.25 1.31 -1.16
C TYR A 220 -15.45 0.02 -1.03
N ASN A 221 -15.76 -0.77 -0.01
CA ASN A 221 -15.07 -2.03 0.25
C ASN A 221 -15.48 -3.05 -0.81
N LEU A 222 -14.56 -3.31 -1.75
CA LEU A 222 -14.71 -4.29 -2.80
C LEU A 222 -13.73 -5.43 -2.52
N LYS A 223 -14.25 -6.61 -2.16
CA LYS A 223 -13.43 -7.80 -1.96
C LYS A 223 -13.19 -8.49 -3.30
N PHE A 224 -11.92 -8.73 -3.59
CA PHE A 224 -11.52 -9.52 -4.74
C PHE A 224 -11.28 -10.96 -4.30
N VAL A 225 -11.94 -11.91 -4.94
CA VAL A 225 -11.82 -13.34 -4.62
C VAL A 225 -11.68 -14.15 -5.90
N ALA A 226 -10.88 -15.21 -5.87
CA ALA A 226 -10.88 -16.23 -6.92
C ALA A 226 -11.42 -17.54 -6.36
N LEU A 227 -12.47 -18.09 -6.97
CA LEU A 227 -13.18 -19.29 -6.50
C LEU A 227 -13.38 -20.27 -7.64
N ASN A 228 -13.40 -21.57 -7.32
CA ASN A 228 -14.02 -22.56 -8.21
C ASN A 228 -15.54 -22.54 -8.03
N LEU A 229 -16.27 -23.17 -8.95
CA LEU A 229 -17.74 -23.21 -8.91
C LEU A 229 -18.29 -23.80 -7.61
N GLU A 230 -17.67 -24.87 -7.09
CA GLU A 230 -18.08 -25.49 -5.83
C GLU A 230 -17.91 -24.53 -4.64
N ASP A 231 -16.77 -23.83 -4.57
CA ASP A 231 -16.48 -22.87 -3.50
C ASP A 231 -17.40 -21.64 -3.59
N PHE A 232 -17.70 -21.18 -4.81
CA PHE A 232 -18.64 -20.10 -5.06
C PHE A 232 -20.02 -20.41 -4.46
N ASN A 233 -20.52 -21.63 -4.70
CA ASN A 233 -21.85 -22.04 -4.24
C ASN A 233 -21.97 -22.09 -2.70
N ASN A 234 -20.83 -22.29 -2.02
CA ASN A 234 -20.75 -22.32 -0.56
C ASN A 234 -20.28 -20.98 0.05
N PHE A 235 -19.97 -19.99 -0.79
CA PHE A 235 -19.43 -18.71 -0.34
C PHE A 235 -20.51 -17.90 0.39
N LYS A 236 -20.15 -17.39 1.58
CA LYS A 236 -21.04 -16.55 2.38
C LYS A 236 -20.71 -15.08 2.16
N PHE A 237 -21.68 -14.36 1.62
CA PHE A 237 -21.59 -12.93 1.39
C PHE A 237 -21.98 -12.16 2.65
N ASP A 238 -21.20 -11.14 3.01
CA ASP A 238 -21.53 -10.14 4.03
C ASP A 238 -21.64 -8.75 3.36
N PHE A 239 -22.84 -8.46 2.84
CA PHE A 239 -23.08 -7.20 2.13
C PHE A 239 -23.14 -5.97 3.03
N ASN A 240 -23.23 -6.16 4.36
CA ASN A 240 -23.05 -5.05 5.31
C ASN A 240 -21.59 -4.60 5.36
N PHE A 241 -20.66 -5.47 5.01
CA PHE A 241 -19.22 -5.23 5.07
C PHE A 241 -18.61 -4.90 3.72
N ALA A 242 -18.98 -5.62 2.65
CA ALA A 242 -18.35 -5.45 1.35
C ALA A 242 -19.26 -5.90 0.19
N SER A 243 -18.92 -5.40 -1.00
CA SER A 243 -19.29 -6.04 -2.27
C SER A 243 -18.14 -6.88 -2.78
N TYR A 244 -18.39 -7.74 -3.77
CA TYR A 244 -17.46 -8.78 -4.16
C TYR A 244 -17.26 -8.76 -5.68
N LEU A 245 -16.01 -8.70 -6.11
CA LEU A 245 -15.59 -9.01 -7.48
C LEU A 245 -14.90 -10.38 -7.46
N ILE A 246 -15.57 -11.36 -8.06
CA ILE A 246 -15.16 -12.76 -7.99
C ILE A 246 -14.71 -13.23 -9.35
N TYR A 247 -13.46 -13.69 -9.46
CA TYR A 247 -13.02 -14.49 -10.59
C TYR A 247 -13.45 -15.94 -10.38
N VAL A 248 -14.17 -16.52 -11.34
CA VAL A 248 -14.63 -17.91 -11.27
C VAL A 248 -13.78 -18.77 -12.19
N ASN A 249 -12.95 -19.64 -11.62
CA ASN A 249 -11.90 -20.38 -12.34
C ASN A 249 -12.44 -21.27 -13.46
N ASP A 250 -13.53 -22.01 -13.20
CA ASP A 250 -14.15 -22.93 -14.16
C ASP A 250 -14.70 -22.20 -15.39
N TYR A 251 -15.27 -21.01 -15.12
CA TYR A 251 -15.91 -20.16 -16.10
C TYR A 251 -14.89 -19.27 -16.85
N LYS A 252 -13.77 -18.93 -16.21
CA LYS A 252 -12.76 -17.98 -16.69
C LYS A 252 -13.33 -16.58 -16.97
N GLY A 253 -14.19 -16.11 -16.08
CA GLY A 253 -14.73 -14.75 -16.13
C GLY A 253 -15.04 -14.24 -14.72
N PHE A 254 -15.65 -13.05 -14.67
CA PHE A 254 -15.88 -12.36 -13.40
C PHE A 254 -17.35 -12.22 -13.08
N ILE A 255 -17.65 -12.19 -11.80
CA ILE A 255 -18.95 -11.87 -11.25
C ILE A 255 -18.77 -10.74 -10.24
N PHE A 256 -19.46 -9.63 -10.43
CA PHE A 256 -19.60 -8.59 -9.42
C PHE A 256 -20.95 -8.74 -8.71
N ILE A 257 -20.91 -8.79 -7.38
CA ILE A 257 -22.10 -8.91 -6.53
C ILE A 257 -22.03 -7.87 -5.42
N SER A 258 -23.11 -7.12 -5.30
CA SER A 258 -23.41 -6.26 -4.15
C SER A 258 -24.81 -6.59 -3.65
N GLU A 259 -25.27 -5.89 -2.61
CA GLU A 259 -26.64 -6.03 -2.10
C GLU A 259 -27.71 -5.89 -3.20
N ASN A 260 -27.52 -4.94 -4.13
CA ASN A 260 -28.55 -4.55 -5.11
C ASN A 260 -28.14 -4.72 -6.57
N ASN A 261 -26.87 -5.04 -6.85
CA ASN A 261 -26.33 -5.09 -8.21
C ASN A 261 -25.58 -6.38 -8.47
N TYR A 262 -25.83 -6.99 -9.63
CA TYR A 262 -25.30 -8.29 -10.04
C TYR A 262 -24.85 -8.22 -11.49
N TYR A 263 -23.56 -8.41 -11.75
CA TYR A 263 -22.98 -8.33 -13.08
C TYR A 263 -22.12 -9.55 -13.38
N CYS A 264 -22.21 -10.07 -14.60
CA CYS A 264 -21.39 -11.16 -15.11
C CYS A 264 -20.56 -10.64 -16.28
N PHE A 265 -19.23 -10.65 -16.13
CA PHE A 265 -18.29 -10.23 -17.17
C PHE A 265 -17.68 -11.46 -17.83
N TYR A 266 -17.67 -11.48 -19.15
CA TYR A 266 -17.30 -12.64 -19.95
C TYR A 266 -16.49 -12.26 -21.18
N HIS A 267 -15.58 -13.12 -21.63
CA HIS A 267 -15.05 -13.02 -22.98
C HIS A 267 -16.00 -13.73 -23.95
N ASP A 268 -16.24 -13.13 -25.12
CA ASP A 268 -17.14 -13.69 -26.14
C ASP A 268 -16.79 -15.14 -26.52
N GLU A 269 -15.51 -15.50 -26.50
CA GLU A 269 -15.05 -16.88 -26.75
C GLU A 269 -15.51 -17.90 -25.68
N PHE A 270 -15.92 -17.44 -24.50
CA PHE A 270 -16.41 -18.25 -23.39
C PHE A 270 -17.93 -18.16 -23.18
N GLN A 271 -18.69 -17.71 -24.18
CA GLN A 271 -20.16 -17.60 -24.14
C GLN A 271 -20.85 -18.89 -23.64
N ASP A 272 -20.48 -20.05 -24.17
CA ASP A 272 -21.09 -21.33 -23.76
C ASP A 272 -20.83 -21.67 -22.27
N ARG A 273 -19.66 -21.26 -21.76
CA ARG A 273 -19.31 -21.46 -20.34
C ARG A 273 -20.11 -20.50 -19.46
N LYS A 274 -20.26 -19.25 -19.90
CA LYS A 274 -21.12 -18.25 -19.25
C LYS A 274 -22.55 -18.75 -19.10
N ASP A 275 -23.15 -19.24 -20.18
CA ASP A 275 -24.55 -19.66 -20.18
C ASP A 275 -24.79 -20.82 -19.20
N LYS A 276 -23.91 -21.85 -19.21
CA LYS A 276 -23.94 -22.95 -18.23
C LYS A 276 -23.78 -22.48 -16.80
N PHE A 277 -22.88 -21.51 -16.57
CA PHE A 277 -22.63 -20.96 -15.26
C PHE A 277 -23.83 -20.16 -14.74
N LEU A 278 -24.44 -19.31 -15.57
CA LEU A 278 -25.65 -18.55 -15.20
C LEU A 278 -26.84 -19.48 -14.91
N GLU A 279 -27.03 -20.54 -15.69
CA GLU A 279 -28.05 -21.55 -15.39
C GLU A 279 -27.86 -22.20 -14.00
N ASN A 280 -26.60 -22.43 -13.60
CA ASN A 280 -26.29 -22.91 -12.25
C ASN A 280 -26.66 -21.87 -11.19
N LEU A 281 -26.24 -20.61 -11.37
CA LEU A 281 -26.53 -19.52 -10.45
C LEU A 281 -28.03 -19.29 -10.25
N TYR A 282 -28.81 -19.30 -11.33
CA TYR A 282 -30.27 -19.08 -11.27
C TYR A 282 -30.98 -20.16 -10.46
N ARG A 283 -30.41 -21.36 -10.36
CA ARG A 283 -30.95 -22.46 -9.52
C ARG A 283 -30.60 -22.30 -8.04
N LEU A 284 -29.51 -21.59 -7.72
CA LEU A 284 -29.10 -21.34 -6.33
C LEU A 284 -29.95 -20.25 -5.68
N ASN A 285 -30.23 -19.17 -6.41
CA ASN A 285 -31.05 -18.07 -5.92
C ASN A 285 -31.72 -17.32 -7.09
N GLU A 286 -33.02 -17.06 -6.97
CA GLU A 286 -33.78 -16.35 -8.01
C GLU A 286 -33.32 -14.91 -8.23
N VAL A 287 -32.72 -14.27 -7.22
CA VAL A 287 -32.17 -12.90 -7.34
C VAL A 287 -31.16 -12.80 -8.48
N TYR A 288 -30.39 -13.87 -8.74
CA TYR A 288 -29.40 -13.89 -9.81
C TYR A 288 -29.99 -13.85 -11.22
N LYS A 289 -31.30 -14.11 -11.40
CA LYS A 289 -31.96 -13.95 -12.70
C LYS A 289 -31.88 -12.51 -13.24
N ASN A 290 -31.59 -11.53 -12.38
CA ASN A 290 -31.40 -10.13 -12.73
C ASN A 290 -29.93 -9.78 -13.08
N ILE A 291 -29.04 -10.77 -13.21
CA ILE A 291 -27.64 -10.52 -13.60
C ILE A 291 -27.58 -9.81 -14.95
N VAL A 292 -26.82 -8.72 -14.98
CA VAL A 292 -26.45 -8.03 -16.22
C VAL A 292 -25.20 -8.68 -16.79
N SER A 293 -25.31 -9.25 -18.00
CA SER A 293 -24.15 -9.81 -18.70
C SER A 293 -23.44 -8.74 -19.53
N VAL A 294 -22.11 -8.64 -19.39
CA VAL A 294 -21.27 -7.65 -20.06
C VAL A 294 -20.09 -8.35 -20.71
N SER A 295 -19.97 -8.24 -22.03
CA SER A 295 -18.81 -8.74 -22.77
C SER A 295 -17.58 -7.87 -22.50
N MET A 296 -16.44 -8.51 -22.23
CA MET A 296 -15.15 -7.88 -21.98
C MET A 296 -14.64 -7.13 -23.21
N GLU A 297 -14.97 -7.62 -24.40
CA GLU A 297 -14.60 -7.00 -25.67
C GLU A 297 -15.23 -5.60 -25.82
N ASN A 298 -16.38 -5.36 -25.18
CA ASN A 298 -17.03 -4.04 -25.15
C ASN A 298 -16.35 -3.05 -24.17
N LEU A 299 -15.42 -3.50 -23.33
CA LEU A 299 -14.80 -2.67 -22.28
C LEU A 299 -13.42 -2.12 -22.68
N ILE A 300 -12.84 -2.60 -23.79
CA ILE A 300 -11.44 -2.33 -24.18
C ILE A 300 -11.14 -0.84 -24.36
N ASN A 301 -12.13 -0.05 -24.83
CA ASN A 301 -11.95 1.36 -25.19
C ASN A 301 -12.65 2.34 -24.22
N LEU A 302 -12.86 1.94 -22.97
CA LEU A 302 -13.44 2.84 -21.98
C LEU A 302 -12.47 3.99 -21.65
N ASN A 303 -12.81 5.19 -22.10
CA ASN A 303 -12.12 6.41 -21.69
C ASN A 303 -12.33 6.62 -20.18
N THR A 304 -11.23 6.76 -19.45
CA THR A 304 -11.22 7.02 -18.01
C THR A 304 -10.40 8.27 -17.67
N GLU A 305 -10.75 8.91 -16.56
CA GLU A 305 -9.95 10.00 -16.02
C GLU A 305 -8.65 9.46 -15.42
N PRO A 306 -7.51 10.17 -15.55
CA PRO A 306 -6.22 9.70 -15.03
C PRO A 306 -6.22 9.32 -13.55
N ASN A 307 -7.00 10.04 -12.73
CA ASN A 307 -7.10 9.75 -11.29
C ASN A 307 -7.71 8.37 -11.01
N LEU A 308 -8.60 7.87 -11.88
CA LEU A 308 -9.20 6.55 -11.72
C LEU A 308 -8.17 5.43 -11.95
N ASP A 309 -7.21 5.63 -12.84
CA ASP A 309 -6.15 4.64 -13.09
C ASP A 309 -5.22 4.50 -11.88
N ILE A 310 -4.86 5.61 -11.24
CA ILE A 310 -4.05 5.61 -10.01
C ILE A 310 -4.81 4.90 -8.88
N GLU A 311 -6.09 5.19 -8.75
CA GLU A 311 -6.94 4.57 -7.73
C GLU A 311 -7.11 3.06 -7.93
N ILE A 312 -7.40 2.61 -9.17
CA ILE A 312 -7.49 1.18 -9.51
C ILE A 312 -6.16 0.50 -9.24
N LYS A 313 -5.04 1.13 -9.57
CA LYS A 313 -3.72 0.58 -9.28
C LYS A 313 -3.52 0.37 -7.77
N ALA A 314 -3.80 1.38 -6.94
CA ALA A 314 -3.70 1.26 -5.48
C ALA A 314 -4.60 0.15 -4.93
N TYR A 315 -5.83 0.03 -5.45
CA TYR A 315 -6.75 -1.06 -5.11
C TYR A 315 -6.15 -2.44 -5.47
N LEU A 316 -5.64 -2.61 -6.68
CA LEU A 316 -5.08 -3.89 -7.13
C LEU A 316 -3.80 -4.26 -6.38
N ASP A 317 -2.95 -3.28 -6.09
CA ASP A 317 -1.70 -3.49 -5.34
C ASP A 317 -2.00 -4.05 -3.93
N SER A 318 -3.13 -3.65 -3.31
CA SER A 318 -3.58 -4.17 -2.00
C SER A 318 -4.18 -5.58 -2.00
N ILE A 319 -4.26 -6.27 -3.15
CA ILE A 319 -4.88 -7.61 -3.23
C ILE A 319 -3.84 -8.72 -3.05
N SER A 320 -3.99 -9.46 -1.96
CA SER A 320 -3.21 -10.64 -1.63
C SER A 320 -3.79 -11.91 -2.24
N LYS A 321 -2.94 -12.92 -2.44
CA LYS A 321 -3.26 -14.32 -2.81
C LYS A 321 -3.85 -14.55 -4.20
N ILE A 322 -3.95 -13.50 -5.03
CA ILE A 322 -4.46 -13.57 -6.40
C ILE A 322 -3.32 -13.45 -7.40
N ASN A 323 -3.44 -14.16 -8.53
CA ASN A 323 -2.50 -14.08 -9.64
C ASN A 323 -2.55 -12.68 -10.31
N CYS A 324 -1.40 -12.11 -10.65
CA CYS A 324 -1.30 -10.78 -11.25
C CYS A 324 -2.02 -10.67 -12.62
N ASP A 325 -2.03 -11.73 -13.43
CA ASP A 325 -2.74 -11.73 -14.72
C ASP A 325 -4.25 -11.63 -14.52
N ILE A 326 -4.78 -12.30 -13.50
CA ILE A 326 -6.19 -12.20 -13.10
C ILE A 326 -6.50 -10.77 -12.63
N LEU A 327 -5.65 -10.19 -11.78
CA LEU A 327 -5.81 -8.80 -11.33
C LEU A 327 -5.78 -7.82 -12.51
N ASN A 328 -4.81 -7.95 -13.41
CA ASN A 328 -4.69 -7.08 -14.58
C ASN A 328 -5.89 -7.21 -15.53
N SER A 329 -6.39 -8.43 -15.75
CA SER A 329 -7.58 -8.67 -16.57
C SER A 329 -8.85 -8.04 -15.99
N SER A 330 -8.87 -7.69 -14.70
CA SER A 330 -10.00 -7.02 -14.05
C SER A 330 -10.04 -5.50 -14.27
N ILE A 331 -8.95 -4.88 -14.74
CA ILE A 331 -8.86 -3.41 -14.90
C ILE A 331 -10.04 -2.84 -15.72
N PRO A 332 -10.41 -3.38 -16.90
CA PRO A 332 -11.54 -2.85 -17.66
C PRO A 332 -12.87 -2.96 -16.92
N ILE A 333 -13.04 -3.99 -16.08
CA ILE A 333 -14.24 -4.19 -15.25
C ILE A 333 -14.30 -3.12 -14.16
N LEU A 334 -13.19 -2.89 -13.46
CA LEU A 334 -13.13 -1.86 -12.41
C LEU A 334 -13.39 -0.48 -12.99
N LYS A 335 -12.85 -0.19 -14.18
CA LYS A 335 -13.18 1.03 -14.95
C LYS A 335 -14.67 1.11 -15.25
N TYR A 336 -15.28 0.05 -15.77
CA TYR A 336 -16.72 0.00 -16.05
C TYR A 336 -17.56 0.26 -14.79
N LEU A 337 -17.26 -0.40 -13.68
CA LEU A 337 -18.00 -0.25 -12.41
C LEU A 337 -17.88 1.15 -11.80
N ARG A 338 -16.80 1.88 -12.12
CA ARG A 338 -16.50 3.22 -11.60
C ARG A 338 -16.81 4.37 -12.56
N ASN A 339 -17.04 4.09 -13.84
CA ASN A 339 -17.23 5.12 -14.85
C ASN A 339 -18.64 5.70 -14.81
N GLU A 340 -18.71 7.02 -14.61
CA GLU A 340 -19.96 7.77 -14.50
C GLU A 340 -20.77 7.83 -15.80
N LYS A 341 -20.13 7.62 -16.96
CA LYS A 341 -20.73 7.83 -18.29
C LYS A 341 -21.32 6.58 -18.93
N VAL A 342 -21.22 5.42 -18.28
CA VAL A 342 -21.61 4.14 -18.87
C VAL A 342 -23.07 3.77 -18.57
N ASN A 343 -23.66 4.30 -17.49
CA ASN A 343 -25.09 4.14 -17.18
C ASN A 343 -25.74 5.52 -17.02
N TYR A 344 -26.67 5.86 -17.91
CA TYR A 344 -27.39 7.15 -17.95
C TYR A 344 -28.17 7.52 -16.68
N PHE A 345 -28.21 6.66 -15.65
CA PHE A 345 -29.09 6.82 -14.49
C PHE A 345 -28.40 6.84 -13.13
N ASP A 346 -27.25 6.18 -12.90
CA ASP A 346 -26.47 6.28 -11.65
C ASP A 346 -25.11 5.53 -11.73
N LYS A 347 -24.14 5.90 -10.89
CA LYS A 347 -22.86 5.16 -10.74
C LYS A 347 -23.12 3.81 -10.07
N ILE A 348 -22.59 2.70 -10.62
CA ILE A 348 -22.64 1.38 -9.94
C ILE A 348 -21.85 1.46 -8.63
N ILE A 349 -20.63 1.99 -8.69
CA ILE A 349 -19.82 2.30 -7.52
C ILE A 349 -19.47 3.79 -7.55
N SER A 350 -20.00 4.54 -6.58
CA SER A 350 -19.87 6.00 -6.54
C SER A 350 -18.67 6.52 -5.76
N LYS A 351 -18.14 5.71 -4.84
CA LYS A 351 -16.98 6.02 -4.00
C LYS A 351 -15.71 5.31 -4.53
N PRO A 352 -14.51 5.78 -4.17
CA PRO A 352 -13.27 5.07 -4.44
C PRO A 352 -13.30 3.61 -3.94
N ILE A 353 -12.83 2.66 -4.74
CA ILE A 353 -12.75 1.24 -4.35
C ILE A 353 -11.56 0.99 -3.44
N CYS A 354 -11.72 0.05 -2.52
CA CYS A 354 -10.68 -0.35 -1.58
C CYS A 354 -10.83 -1.81 -1.17
N ASN A 355 -9.73 -2.46 -0.81
CA ASN A 355 -9.71 -3.80 -0.25
C ASN A 355 -8.97 -3.80 1.09
N THR A 356 -9.68 -3.45 2.17
CA THR A 356 -9.08 -3.28 3.51
C THR A 356 -9.90 -4.00 4.58
N ILE A 357 -9.38 -4.11 5.80
CA ILE A 357 -10.05 -4.81 6.91
C ILE A 357 -11.32 -4.07 7.36
N ASN A 358 -11.36 -2.75 7.21
CA ASN A 358 -12.45 -1.91 7.68
C ASN A 358 -13.14 -1.06 6.59
N GLY A 359 -12.83 -1.32 5.31
CA GLY A 359 -13.50 -0.68 4.17
C GLY A 359 -13.14 0.79 3.94
N LYS A 360 -12.02 1.26 4.48
CA LYS A 360 -11.46 2.59 4.23
C LYS A 360 -10.53 2.56 3.00
N VAL A 361 -10.41 3.70 2.30
CA VAL A 361 -9.58 3.79 1.09
C VAL A 361 -8.10 3.85 1.46
N HIS A 362 -7.32 2.93 0.93
CA HIS A 362 -5.87 3.06 0.88
C HIS A 362 -5.47 3.92 -0.33
N TYR A 363 -5.70 5.23 -0.22
CA TYR A 363 -5.32 6.21 -1.24
C TYR A 363 -4.97 7.52 -0.55
N HIS A 364 -3.70 7.90 -0.64
CA HIS A 364 -3.18 9.02 0.12
C HIS A 364 -3.82 10.34 -0.30
N GLU A 365 -4.22 11.11 0.67
CA GLU A 365 -4.86 12.41 0.49
C GLU A 365 -4.15 13.44 1.38
N ILE A 366 -4.20 14.70 0.96
CA ILE A 366 -3.58 15.79 1.70
C ILE A 366 -4.23 15.88 3.10
N PRO A 367 -3.44 15.92 4.20
CA PRO A 367 -3.95 16.17 5.55
C PRO A 367 -5.01 17.26 5.61
N GLY A 368 -6.20 16.89 6.11
CA GLY A 368 -7.37 17.76 6.24
C GLY A 368 -8.41 17.63 5.14
N ASN A 369 -8.11 16.90 4.07
CA ASN A 369 -9.04 16.61 2.97
C ASN A 369 -9.66 15.20 3.07
N GLY A 370 -9.35 14.44 4.12
CA GLY A 370 -9.89 13.11 4.38
C GLY A 370 -10.65 13.03 5.71
N GLN A 371 -10.48 11.90 6.40
CA GLN A 371 -11.28 11.52 7.56
C GLN A 371 -10.47 11.15 8.80
N ILE A 372 -9.14 11.14 8.72
CA ILE A 372 -8.33 10.77 9.87
C ILE A 372 -8.47 11.84 10.95
N ASP A 373 -8.85 11.41 12.17
CA ASP A 373 -8.88 12.30 13.34
C ASP A 373 -7.48 12.54 13.89
N PHE A 374 -6.72 13.41 13.21
CA PHE A 374 -5.36 13.76 13.62
C PHE A 374 -5.30 14.41 15.00
N ARG A 375 -6.36 15.08 15.47
CA ARG A 375 -6.36 15.67 16.81
C ARG A 375 -6.29 14.58 17.87
N SER A 376 -7.11 13.54 17.74
CA SER A 376 -7.09 12.41 18.66
C SER A 376 -5.80 11.60 18.54
N VAL A 377 -5.28 11.40 17.33
CA VAL A 377 -3.96 10.77 17.13
C VAL A 377 -2.86 11.57 17.83
N PHE A 378 -2.77 12.87 17.59
CA PHE A 378 -1.73 13.71 18.19
C PHE A 378 -1.88 13.85 19.70
N TYR A 379 -3.10 13.80 20.22
CA TYR A 379 -3.36 13.73 21.66
C TYR A 379 -2.71 12.49 22.28
N VAL A 380 -2.89 11.30 21.70
CA VAL A 380 -2.27 10.07 22.22
C VAL A 380 -0.75 10.05 22.02
N LEU A 381 -0.22 10.72 20.99
CA LEU A 381 1.23 10.80 20.75
C LEU A 381 1.96 11.80 21.64
N LYS A 382 1.29 12.88 22.09
CA LYS A 382 1.91 14.06 22.74
C LYS A 382 2.94 13.74 23.83
N ASN A 383 2.67 12.74 24.67
CA ASN A 383 3.53 12.31 25.78
C ASN A 383 4.19 10.95 25.56
N ASN A 384 3.83 10.23 24.50
CA ASN A 384 4.27 8.86 24.25
C ASN A 384 5.25 8.76 23.07
N TYR A 385 5.37 9.83 22.26
CA TYR A 385 6.22 9.86 21.07
C TYR A 385 6.91 11.22 20.91
N ASN A 386 8.24 11.20 20.73
CA ASN A 386 9.09 12.39 20.66
C ASN A 386 10.04 12.40 19.44
N LYS A 387 9.80 11.52 18.46
CA LYS A 387 10.60 11.36 17.23
C LYS A 387 9.93 12.11 16.07
N TYR A 388 10.10 11.63 14.83
CA TYR A 388 9.56 12.26 13.62
C TYR A 388 8.27 11.59 13.15
N ILE A 389 7.37 12.37 12.56
CA ILE A 389 6.22 11.89 11.81
C ILE A 389 6.33 12.47 10.39
N THR A 390 6.41 11.60 9.40
CA THR A 390 6.67 11.94 8.01
C THR A 390 5.38 12.01 7.22
N VAL A 391 5.17 13.10 6.49
CA VAL A 391 4.11 13.19 5.48
C VAL A 391 4.57 12.46 4.21
N GLU A 392 3.77 11.49 3.77
CA GLU A 392 4.05 10.64 2.60
C GLU A 392 2.90 10.75 1.59
N LEU A 393 3.15 11.40 0.44
CA LEU A 393 2.12 11.79 -0.53
C LEU A 393 2.59 11.57 -1.98
N TYR A 394 2.89 10.32 -2.34
CA TYR A 394 3.45 9.96 -3.65
C TYR A 394 2.54 10.32 -4.84
N ASN A 395 1.23 10.29 -4.66
CA ASN A 395 0.23 10.54 -5.69
C ASN A 395 -0.07 12.03 -5.95
N HIS A 396 0.55 12.94 -5.20
CA HIS A 396 0.41 14.39 -5.40
C HIS A 396 1.72 15.08 -5.81
N SER A 397 2.68 14.32 -6.35
CA SER A 397 4.00 14.84 -6.74
C SER A 397 3.95 15.97 -7.76
N SER A 398 2.95 15.98 -8.65
CA SER A 398 2.75 17.05 -9.66
C SER A 398 2.27 18.39 -9.09
N VAL A 399 1.75 18.38 -7.85
CA VAL A 399 1.22 19.58 -7.16
C VAL A 399 1.92 19.80 -5.81
N TRP A 400 3.16 19.33 -5.71
CA TRP A 400 3.97 19.31 -4.48
C TRP A 400 4.03 20.66 -3.74
N GLU A 401 4.08 21.78 -4.48
CA GLU A 401 4.13 23.12 -3.89
C GLU A 401 2.95 23.35 -2.96
N LYS A 402 1.74 23.07 -3.44
CA LYS A 402 0.51 23.22 -2.65
C LYS A 402 0.50 22.24 -1.47
N VAL A 403 0.90 20.99 -1.72
CA VAL A 403 0.80 19.90 -0.76
C VAL A 403 1.70 20.12 0.46
N LEU A 404 2.95 20.54 0.25
CA LEU A 404 3.91 20.77 1.34
C LEU A 404 3.34 21.75 2.38
N TYR A 405 2.92 22.93 1.94
CA TYR A 405 2.45 23.97 2.85
C TYR A 405 1.08 23.64 3.47
N GLN A 406 0.14 23.11 2.68
CA GLN A 406 -1.19 22.75 3.18
C GLN A 406 -1.14 21.64 4.22
N SER A 407 -0.37 20.58 3.96
CA SER A 407 -0.17 19.49 4.92
C SER A 407 0.37 20.04 6.23
N LYS A 408 1.42 20.85 6.17
CA LYS A 408 2.05 21.39 7.37
C LYS A 408 1.11 22.31 8.16
N GLU A 409 0.43 23.24 7.49
CA GLU A 409 -0.48 24.18 8.14
C GLU A 409 -1.59 23.44 8.87
N TYR A 410 -2.22 22.48 8.20
CA TYR A 410 -3.29 21.67 8.78
C TYR A 410 -2.80 20.87 9.99
N LEU A 411 -1.69 20.14 9.87
CA LEU A 411 -1.16 19.32 10.95
C LEU A 411 -0.77 20.17 12.17
N LEU A 412 -0.16 21.34 11.97
CA LEU A 412 0.12 22.28 13.07
C LEU A 412 -1.15 22.78 13.75
N SER A 413 -2.26 22.89 13.02
CA SER A 413 -3.56 23.25 13.60
C SER A 413 -4.15 22.14 14.48
N CYS A 414 -3.81 20.87 14.21
CA CYS A 414 -4.25 19.70 14.98
C CYS A 414 -3.41 19.44 16.24
N ILE A 415 -2.20 20.01 16.30
CA ILE A 415 -1.25 19.85 17.40
C ILE A 415 -1.58 20.77 18.60
N LYS A 416 -2.32 21.86 18.36
CA LYS A 416 -2.79 22.81 19.37
C LYS A 416 -3.86 22.19 20.24
#